data_AF-A0A2D7TZ98-F1
#
_entry.id   AF-A0A2D7TZ98-F1
#
_cell.length_a   1.000
_cell.length_b   1.000
_cell.length_c   1.000
_cell.angle_alpha   90.00
_cell.angle_beta   90.00
_cell.angle_gamma   90.00
#
_symmetry.space_group_name_H-M   'P 1'
#
loop_
_entity.id
_entity.type
_entity.pdbx_description
1 polymer ?
#
loop_
_entity_poly.entity_id
_entity_poly.type
_entity_poly.pdbx_seq_one_letter_code
_entity_poly.pdbx_strand_id
1 'polypeptide(L)'
;MSDISSIDVSQNILVIAGPTASGKSAIAMDIAQKCNSVIINADSMQVYSDLQILTARPTHQDMETTPHALYGVIDGSRRCNVRHWLELATREVEKARLLGKLPILVGGTGLYLNAARHGISQIPEVSEEIHNKAVSVHQDIGARSFKELVAQNDSETASRLAEGDSQRLIRAMEVYWQTNKPLSYWQSHSLTGAISGNFIHV
;
A
#
# COMPACT_ATOMS: atom_id res chain seq x y z
N MET A 1 -27.02 6.98 -8.20
CA MET A 1 -26.06 7.83 -7.48
C MET A 1 -26.81 8.48 -6.34
N SER A 2 -26.98 7.75 -5.24
CA SER A 2 -27.53 8.27 -3.98
C SER A 2 -26.62 9.38 -3.43
N ASP A 3 -27.21 10.35 -2.74
CA ASP A 3 -26.61 11.61 -2.25
C ASP A 3 -25.22 11.45 -1.61
N ILE A 4 -24.15 11.54 -2.41
CA ILE A 4 -22.77 11.61 -1.93
C ILE A 4 -22.58 12.87 -1.06
N SER A 5 -23.41 13.90 -1.29
CA SER A 5 -23.53 15.12 -0.48
C SER A 5 -24.01 14.88 0.96
N SER A 6 -24.64 13.73 1.25
CA SER A 6 -25.16 13.37 2.59
C SER A 6 -24.20 12.52 3.41
N ILE A 7 -23.02 12.18 2.86
CA ILE A 7 -22.05 11.32 3.55
C ILE A 7 -21.44 12.06 4.74
N ASP A 8 -21.53 11.44 5.92
CA ASP A 8 -20.82 11.91 7.12
C ASP A 8 -19.31 11.78 6.90
N VAL A 9 -18.67 12.92 6.66
CA VAL A 9 -17.23 13.04 6.38
C VAL A 9 -16.35 12.56 7.53
N SER A 10 -16.85 12.58 8.77
CA SER A 10 -16.06 12.20 9.95
C SER A 10 -15.90 10.69 10.08
N GLN A 11 -16.85 9.91 9.55
CA GLN A 11 -16.89 8.46 9.70
C GLN A 11 -16.65 7.70 8.39
N ASN A 12 -16.71 8.34 7.22
CA ASN A 12 -16.64 7.62 5.94
C ASN A 12 -15.36 7.92 5.16
N ILE A 13 -14.95 6.94 4.36
CA ILE A 13 -13.88 7.01 3.39
C ILE A 13 -14.41 6.45 2.07
N LEU A 14 -14.30 7.22 1.00
CA LEU A 14 -14.67 6.74 -0.33
C LEU A 14 -13.47 6.02 -0.96
N VAL A 15 -13.70 4.91 -1.63
CA VAL A 15 -12.67 4.15 -2.34
C VAL A 15 -13.05 4.01 -3.80
N ILE A 16 -12.14 4.45 -4.68
CA ILE A 16 -12.25 4.28 -6.13
C ILE A 16 -11.08 3.41 -6.56
N ALA A 17 -11.37 2.11 -6.68
CA ALA A 17 -10.40 1.06 -7.03
C ALA A 17 -10.65 0.53 -8.44
N GLY A 18 -9.62 -0.01 -9.08
CA GLY A 18 -9.75 -0.55 -10.43
C GLY A 18 -8.41 -0.61 -11.18
N PRO A 19 -8.36 -1.36 -12.29
CA PRO A 19 -7.13 -1.52 -13.06
C PRO A 19 -6.65 -0.21 -13.69
N THR A 20 -5.39 -0.15 -14.11
CA THR A 20 -4.85 0.99 -14.85
C THR A 20 -5.71 1.28 -16.09
N ALA A 21 -5.86 2.57 -16.43
CA ALA A 21 -6.69 3.04 -17.54
C ALA A 21 -8.21 2.80 -17.44
N SER A 22 -8.74 2.45 -16.25
CA SER A 22 -10.20 2.26 -16.05
C SER A 22 -10.99 3.55 -15.77
N GLY A 23 -10.41 4.74 -15.96
CA GLY A 23 -11.10 6.02 -15.75
C GLY A 23 -11.23 6.49 -14.29
N LYS A 24 -10.56 5.85 -13.32
CA LYS A 24 -10.64 6.19 -11.88
C LYS A 24 -10.45 7.68 -11.58
N SER A 25 -9.44 8.30 -12.20
CA SER A 25 -9.12 9.70 -11.95
C SER A 25 -10.25 10.63 -12.40
N ALA A 26 -10.91 10.33 -13.53
CA ALA A 26 -12.05 11.12 -14.01
C ALA A 26 -13.23 11.02 -13.03
N ILE A 27 -13.58 9.81 -12.58
CA ILE A 27 -14.65 9.61 -11.60
C ILE A 27 -14.31 10.29 -10.26
N ALA A 28 -13.06 10.18 -9.81
CA ALA A 28 -12.62 10.83 -8.59
C ALA A 28 -12.74 12.35 -8.66
N MET A 29 -12.33 12.95 -9.79
CA MET A 29 -12.46 14.39 -10.03
C MET A 29 -13.92 14.83 -10.08
N ASP A 30 -14.78 14.10 -10.79
CA ASP A 30 -16.22 14.39 -10.88
C ASP A 30 -16.90 14.38 -9.51
N ILE A 31 -16.52 13.42 -8.65
CA ILE A 31 -17.03 13.35 -7.27
C ILE A 31 -16.45 14.49 -6.44
N ALA A 32 -15.16 14.76 -6.56
CA ALA A 32 -14.49 15.75 -5.74
C ALA A 32 -14.90 17.19 -6.06
N GLN A 33 -15.28 17.48 -7.30
CA GLN A 33 -15.88 18.77 -7.67
C GLN A 33 -17.29 18.97 -7.10
N LYS A 34 -18.01 17.88 -6.84
CA LYS A 34 -19.39 17.90 -6.31
C LYS A 34 -19.45 17.85 -4.79
N CYS A 35 -18.36 17.49 -4.12
CA CYS A 35 -18.32 17.25 -2.69
C CYS A 35 -17.06 17.86 -2.06
N ASN A 36 -17.19 18.51 -0.90
CA ASN A 36 -16.04 19.02 -0.16
C ASN A 36 -15.14 17.85 0.28
N SER A 37 -14.07 17.57 -0.48
CA SER A 37 -13.32 16.32 -0.38
C SER A 37 -11.83 16.50 -0.68
N VAL A 38 -11.06 15.44 -0.42
CA VAL A 38 -9.63 15.36 -0.73
C VAL A 38 -9.37 14.02 -1.41
N ILE A 39 -8.73 14.05 -2.58
CA ILE A 39 -8.26 12.84 -3.27
C ILE A 39 -6.91 12.43 -2.67
N ILE A 40 -6.82 11.20 -2.20
CA ILE A 40 -5.62 10.64 -1.57
C ILE A 40 -5.15 9.46 -2.42
N ASN A 41 -3.91 9.53 -2.89
CA ASN A 41 -3.34 8.53 -3.77
C ASN A 41 -3.17 7.16 -3.09
N ALA A 42 -3.60 6.10 -3.78
CA ALA A 42 -3.39 4.70 -3.43
C ALA A 42 -2.74 3.90 -4.59
N ASP A 43 -1.78 4.53 -5.28
CA ASP A 43 -1.02 3.94 -6.38
C ASP A 43 0.48 3.96 -6.09
N SER A 44 1.09 2.78 -5.97
CA SER A 44 2.50 2.61 -5.59
C SER A 44 3.52 3.25 -6.53
N MET A 45 3.14 3.65 -7.75
CA MET A 45 4.05 4.33 -8.68
C MET A 45 3.83 5.85 -8.67
N GLN A 46 2.60 6.31 -8.46
CA GLN A 46 2.26 7.74 -8.46
C GLN A 46 2.78 8.50 -7.22
N VAL A 47 3.15 7.78 -6.15
CA VAL A 47 3.78 8.36 -4.96
C VAL A 47 5.16 8.98 -5.22
N TYR A 48 5.86 8.58 -6.29
CA TYR A 48 7.23 9.03 -6.57
C TYR A 48 7.28 10.36 -7.31
N SER A 49 8.13 11.29 -6.86
CA SER A 49 8.30 12.65 -7.41
C SER A 49 8.71 12.65 -8.88
N ASP A 50 9.61 11.74 -9.25
CA ASP A 50 10.30 11.69 -10.55
C ASP A 50 9.44 11.14 -11.69
N LEU A 51 8.29 10.51 -11.37
CA LEU A 51 7.53 9.69 -12.32
C LEU A 51 6.23 10.32 -12.80
N GLN A 52 6.13 11.66 -12.87
CA GLN A 52 4.87 12.36 -13.20
C GLN A 52 4.18 11.87 -14.46
N ILE A 53 4.92 11.89 -15.57
CA ILE A 53 4.38 11.63 -16.90
C ILE A 53 4.07 10.14 -17.06
N LEU A 54 5.03 9.28 -16.67
CA LEU A 54 4.93 7.83 -16.86
C LEU A 54 3.83 7.17 -16.04
N THR A 55 3.42 7.79 -14.94
CA THR A 55 2.43 7.22 -14.01
C THR A 55 1.07 7.87 -14.14
N ALA A 56 0.86 8.74 -15.14
CA ALA A 56 -0.40 9.46 -15.35
C ALA A 56 -0.91 10.14 -14.06
N ARG A 57 -0.02 10.83 -13.34
CA ARG A 57 -0.43 11.64 -12.18
C ARG A 57 -1.38 12.75 -12.65
N PRO A 58 -2.29 13.24 -11.77
CA PRO A 58 -3.06 14.45 -12.03
C PRO A 58 -2.15 15.59 -12.49
N THR A 59 -2.68 16.43 -13.38
CA THR A 59 -1.99 17.64 -13.84
C THR A 59 -1.99 18.70 -12.74
N HIS A 60 -1.16 19.74 -12.90
CA HIS A 60 -1.21 20.89 -11.97
C HIS A 60 -2.59 21.54 -11.93
N GLN A 61 -3.26 21.64 -13.08
CA GLN A 61 -4.62 22.18 -13.19
C GLN A 61 -5.64 21.33 -12.41
N ASP A 62 -5.52 20.00 -12.44
CA ASP A 62 -6.37 19.11 -11.64
C ASP A 62 -6.15 19.34 -10.13
N MET A 63 -4.89 19.54 -9.74
CA MET A 63 -4.51 19.76 -8.33
C MET A 63 -4.85 21.16 -7.81
N GLU A 64 -4.98 22.15 -8.69
CA GLU A 64 -5.46 23.50 -8.33
C GLU A 64 -6.97 23.52 -8.07
N THR A 65 -7.74 22.72 -8.83
CA THR A 65 -9.20 22.67 -8.71
C THR A 65 -9.68 21.78 -7.58
N THR A 66 -8.94 20.71 -7.29
CA THR A 66 -9.28 19.73 -6.26
C THR A 66 -8.07 19.42 -5.38
N PRO A 67 -8.19 19.41 -4.04
CA PRO A 67 -7.10 18.99 -3.17
C PRO A 67 -6.69 17.53 -3.44
N HIS A 68 -5.42 17.32 -3.76
CA HIS A 68 -4.81 16.01 -3.91
C HIS A 68 -3.70 15.81 -2.88
N ALA A 69 -3.57 14.58 -2.38
CA ALA A 69 -2.54 14.18 -1.44
C ALA A 69 -1.83 12.89 -1.89
N LEU A 70 -0.57 12.75 -1.47
CA LEU A 70 0.30 11.60 -1.73
C LEU A 70 0.68 11.33 -3.19
N TYR A 71 0.55 12.35 -4.06
CA TYR A 71 1.12 12.31 -5.40
C TYR A 71 2.52 12.93 -5.38
N GLY A 72 3.53 12.19 -5.83
CA GLY A 72 4.89 12.70 -5.96
C GLY A 72 5.58 13.12 -4.66
N VAL A 73 5.17 12.55 -3.52
CA VAL A 73 5.66 12.91 -2.18
C VAL A 73 6.92 12.13 -1.75
N ILE A 74 7.30 11.09 -2.49
CA ILE A 74 8.47 10.25 -2.20
C ILE A 74 9.54 10.46 -3.27
N ASP A 75 10.78 10.68 -2.86
CA ASP A 75 11.92 10.71 -3.77
C ASP A 75 12.16 9.33 -4.43
N GLY A 76 12.42 9.28 -5.73
CA GLY A 76 12.61 8.05 -6.49
C GLY A 76 13.77 7.16 -6.00
N SER A 77 14.73 7.71 -5.27
CA SER A 77 15.81 6.93 -4.64
C SER A 77 15.38 6.20 -3.37
N ARG A 78 14.23 6.55 -2.79
CA ARG A 78 13.74 6.00 -1.52
C ARG A 78 12.59 5.04 -1.73
N ARG A 79 12.74 3.79 -1.30
CA ARG A 79 11.66 2.79 -1.42
C ARG A 79 10.43 3.18 -0.59
N CYS A 80 9.26 3.24 -1.22
CA CYS A 80 7.97 3.33 -0.52
C CYS A 80 7.37 1.94 -0.31
N ASN A 81 7.30 1.48 0.94
CA ASN A 81 6.64 0.22 1.31
C ASN A 81 5.20 0.47 1.81
N VAL A 82 4.40 -0.60 1.95
CA VAL A 82 3.00 -0.51 2.38
C VAL A 82 2.83 0.11 3.77
N ARG A 83 3.77 -0.12 4.69
CA ARG A 83 3.74 0.46 6.04
C ARG A 83 3.88 1.98 5.97
N HIS A 84 4.90 2.46 5.23
CA HIS A 84 5.14 3.88 5.04
C HIS A 84 3.97 4.56 4.35
N TRP A 85 3.44 3.97 3.27
CA TRP A 85 2.24 4.52 2.62
C TRP A 85 1.03 4.57 3.56
N LEU A 86 0.80 3.52 4.36
CA LEU A 86 -0.33 3.47 5.30
C LEU A 86 -0.25 4.56 6.36
N GLU A 87 0.95 4.84 6.89
CA GLU A 87 1.18 5.92 7.85
C GLU A 87 0.87 7.29 7.23
N LEU A 88 1.32 7.53 5.99
CA LEU A 88 1.03 8.77 5.25
C LEU A 88 -0.46 8.91 4.94
N ALA A 89 -1.09 7.84 4.43
CA ALA A 89 -2.51 7.82 4.10
C ALA A 89 -3.38 8.07 5.33
N THR A 90 -3.02 7.47 6.48
CA THR A 90 -3.72 7.71 7.75
C THR A 90 -3.67 9.18 8.13
N ARG A 91 -2.51 9.84 8.04
CA ARG A 91 -2.36 11.26 8.35
C ARG A 91 -3.19 12.14 7.43
N GLU A 92 -3.20 11.86 6.13
CA GLU A 92 -3.99 12.65 5.17
C GLU A 92 -5.50 12.42 5.32
N VAL A 93 -5.94 11.21 5.69
CA VAL A 93 -7.35 10.94 6.03
C VAL A 93 -7.77 11.74 7.26
N GLU A 94 -6.99 11.69 8.34
CA GLU A 94 -7.31 12.43 9.57
C GLU A 94 -7.28 13.95 9.33
N LYS A 95 -6.32 14.44 8.56
CA LYS A 95 -6.26 15.85 8.15
C LYS A 95 -7.48 16.26 7.32
N ALA A 96 -7.92 15.43 6.37
CA ALA A 96 -9.13 15.71 5.59
C ALA A 96 -10.37 15.80 6.50
N ARG A 97 -10.51 14.86 7.44
CA ARG A 97 -11.61 14.84 8.43
C ARG A 97 -11.62 16.08 9.31
N LEU A 98 -10.47 16.49 9.84
CA LEU A 98 -10.33 17.71 10.65
C LEU A 98 -10.73 18.97 9.90
N LEU A 99 -10.57 18.99 8.57
CA LEU A 99 -10.98 20.08 7.70
C LEU A 99 -12.44 19.95 7.21
N GLY A 100 -13.20 18.98 7.71
CA GLY A 100 -14.58 18.72 7.29
C GLY A 100 -14.68 18.23 5.85
N LYS A 101 -13.64 17.58 5.32
CA LYS A 101 -13.58 17.07 3.94
C LYS A 101 -13.69 15.56 3.90
N LEU A 102 -14.43 15.03 2.93
CA LEU A 102 -14.51 13.60 2.66
C LEU A 102 -13.17 13.08 2.10
N PRO A 103 -12.48 12.14 2.74
CA PRO A 103 -11.31 11.48 2.15
C PRO A 103 -11.74 10.48 1.06
N ILE A 104 -11.08 10.56 -0.10
CA ILE A 104 -11.29 9.66 -1.25
C ILE A 104 -9.98 8.95 -1.57
N LEU A 105 -9.86 7.67 -1.27
CA LEU A 105 -8.72 6.83 -1.67
C LEU A 105 -8.87 6.41 -3.13
N VAL A 106 -7.91 6.77 -3.98
CA VAL A 106 -7.96 6.50 -5.43
C VAL A 106 -6.69 5.80 -5.88
N GLY A 107 -6.80 4.60 -6.46
CA GLY A 107 -5.63 3.92 -7.00
C GLY A 107 -5.86 2.46 -7.37
N GLY A 108 -4.84 1.87 -8.02
CA GLY A 108 -4.86 0.46 -8.44
C GLY A 108 -4.10 -0.49 -7.53
N THR A 109 -3.40 0.01 -6.50
CA THR A 109 -2.55 -0.84 -5.65
C THR A 109 -3.40 -1.54 -4.59
N GLY A 110 -3.87 -2.75 -4.92
CA GLY A 110 -4.72 -3.54 -4.02
C GLY A 110 -4.12 -3.78 -2.64
N LEU A 111 -2.79 -3.93 -2.53
CA LEU A 111 -2.10 -4.06 -1.24
C LEU A 111 -2.28 -2.82 -0.35
N TYR A 112 -2.24 -1.61 -0.92
CA TYR A 112 -2.45 -0.36 -0.19
C TYR A 112 -3.88 -0.25 0.30
N LEU A 113 -4.86 -0.47 -0.58
CA LEU A 113 -6.28 -0.41 -0.20
C LEU A 113 -6.66 -1.48 0.83
N ASN A 114 -6.10 -2.69 0.72
CA ASN A 114 -6.28 -3.74 1.71
C ASN A 114 -5.67 -3.34 3.06
N ALA A 115 -4.45 -2.80 3.07
CA ALA A 115 -3.78 -2.30 4.26
C ALA A 115 -4.54 -1.14 4.92
N ALA A 116 -5.10 -0.22 4.14
CA ALA A 116 -5.92 0.87 4.66
C ALA A 116 -7.14 0.33 5.41
N ARG A 117 -7.81 -0.70 4.87
CA ARG A 117 -9.02 -1.26 5.44
C ARG A 117 -8.77 -2.18 6.63
N HIS A 118 -7.75 -3.03 6.53
CA HIS A 118 -7.55 -4.15 7.46
C HIS A 118 -6.30 -4.00 8.32
N GLY A 119 -5.42 -3.04 8.02
CA GLY A 119 -4.11 -2.91 8.63
C GLY A 119 -3.09 -3.88 8.04
N ILE A 120 -1.93 -3.98 8.68
CA ILE A 120 -0.83 -4.85 8.25
C ILE A 120 -0.30 -5.67 9.43
N SER A 121 0.36 -6.80 9.11
CA SER A 121 1.12 -7.56 10.09
C SER A 121 2.32 -6.73 10.58
N GLN A 122 2.59 -6.81 11.89
CA GLN A 122 3.66 -6.04 12.53
C GLN A 122 5.03 -6.70 12.35
N ILE A 123 5.43 -6.91 11.10
CA ILE A 123 6.74 -7.46 10.76
C ILE A 123 7.77 -6.34 10.90
N PRO A 124 8.87 -6.54 11.66
CA PRO A 124 9.96 -5.57 11.75
C PRO A 124 10.58 -5.24 10.39
N GLU A 125 11.19 -4.06 10.31
CA GLU A 125 12.06 -3.73 9.18
C GLU A 125 13.30 -4.62 9.22
N VAL A 126 13.73 -5.05 8.04
CA VAL A 126 14.89 -5.92 7.88
C VAL A 126 16.02 -5.06 7.33
N SER A 127 17.22 -5.21 7.89
CA SER A 127 18.39 -4.46 7.47
C SER A 127 18.78 -4.81 6.03
N GLU A 128 19.36 -3.84 5.34
CA GLU A 128 19.86 -4.04 3.98
C GLU A 128 20.93 -5.15 3.92
N GLU A 129 21.75 -5.27 4.97
CA GLU A 129 22.73 -6.35 5.11
C GLU A 129 22.09 -7.74 5.06
N ILE A 130 21.00 -7.96 5.81
CA ILE A 130 20.33 -9.26 5.85
C ILE A 130 19.55 -9.52 4.57
N HIS A 131 18.94 -8.47 3.99
CA HIS A 131 18.31 -8.58 2.68
C HIS A 131 19.32 -9.04 1.62
N ASN A 132 20.47 -8.36 1.52
CA ASN A 132 21.53 -8.68 0.56
C ASN A 132 22.09 -10.08 0.80
N LYS A 133 22.25 -10.50 2.05
CA LYS A 133 22.61 -11.88 2.41
C LYS A 133 21.59 -12.89 1.88
N ALA A 134 20.29 -12.64 2.05
CA ALA A 134 19.24 -13.56 1.60
C ALA A 134 19.18 -13.66 0.08
N VAL A 135 19.37 -12.53 -0.61
CA VAL A 135 19.49 -12.48 -2.08
C VAL A 135 20.70 -13.28 -2.56
N SER A 136 21.89 -13.08 -1.96
CA SER A 136 23.11 -13.82 -2.32
C SER A 136 22.92 -15.32 -2.13
N VAL A 137 22.43 -15.74 -0.96
CA VAL A 137 22.20 -17.17 -0.69
C VAL A 137 21.21 -17.78 -1.68
N HIS A 138 20.11 -17.08 -2.01
CA HIS A 138 19.16 -17.55 -3.02
C HIS A 138 19.82 -17.73 -4.40
N GLN A 139 20.70 -16.80 -4.81
CA GLN A 139 21.44 -16.89 -6.07
C GLN A 139 22.44 -18.06 -6.06
N ASP A 140 23.13 -18.27 -4.95
CA ASP A 140 24.19 -19.29 -4.82
C ASP A 140 23.64 -20.72 -4.82
N ILE A 141 22.54 -20.97 -4.10
CA ILE A 141 22.00 -22.33 -3.92
C ILE A 141 20.81 -22.65 -4.86
N GLY A 142 20.30 -21.64 -5.55
CA GLY A 142 19.16 -21.75 -6.45
C GLY A 142 17.79 -21.85 -5.75
N ALA A 143 16.73 -21.64 -6.54
CA ALA A 143 15.35 -21.48 -6.06
C ALA A 143 14.83 -22.69 -5.24
N ARG A 144 15.07 -23.91 -5.71
CA ARG A 144 14.59 -25.13 -5.05
C ARG A 144 15.24 -25.34 -3.69
N SER A 145 16.57 -25.33 -3.63
CA SER A 145 17.32 -25.49 -2.38
C SER A 145 17.01 -24.36 -1.39
N PHE A 146 16.78 -23.14 -1.90
CA PHE A 146 16.38 -22.02 -1.06
C PHE A 146 14.98 -22.20 -0.49
N LYS A 147 14.02 -22.72 -1.25
CA LYS A 147 12.69 -23.07 -0.73
C LYS A 147 12.78 -24.16 0.35
N GLU A 148 13.64 -25.16 0.17
CA GLU A 148 13.88 -26.19 1.19
C GLU A 148 14.48 -25.58 2.46
N LEU A 149 15.42 -24.63 2.33
CA LEU A 149 15.95 -23.86 3.46
C LEU A 149 14.87 -23.05 4.18
N VAL A 150 13.93 -22.44 3.43
CA VAL A 150 12.74 -21.79 4.03
C VAL A 150 11.91 -22.80 4.79
N ALA A 151 11.64 -23.97 4.21
CA ALA A 151 10.79 -25.00 4.82
C ALA A 151 11.34 -25.53 6.16
N GLN A 152 12.66 -25.53 6.36
CA GLN A 152 13.29 -25.92 7.62
C GLN A 152 12.95 -24.96 8.79
N ASN A 153 12.61 -23.71 8.49
CA ASN A 153 12.38 -22.66 9.50
C ASN A 153 10.94 -22.14 9.48
N ASP A 154 10.25 -22.23 8.33
CA ASP A 154 8.89 -21.76 8.08
C ASP A 154 8.19 -22.66 7.04
N SER A 155 7.85 -23.89 7.48
CA SER A 155 7.19 -24.88 6.63
C SER A 155 5.83 -24.42 6.11
N GLU A 156 5.10 -23.63 6.91
CA GLU A 156 3.81 -23.04 6.53
C GLU A 156 3.96 -22.11 5.33
N THR A 157 4.87 -21.13 5.39
CA THR A 157 5.13 -20.23 4.27
C THR A 157 5.67 -20.99 3.05
N ALA A 158 6.63 -21.89 3.23
CA ALA A 158 7.21 -22.64 2.13
C ALA A 158 6.17 -23.52 1.39
N SER A 159 5.18 -24.07 2.11
CA SER A 159 4.11 -24.89 1.50
C SER A 159 3.22 -24.11 0.53
N ARG A 160 3.05 -22.80 0.76
CA ARG A 160 2.16 -21.92 -0.04
C ARG A 160 2.84 -21.31 -1.26
N LEU A 161 4.18 -21.23 -1.24
CA LEU A 161 4.95 -20.52 -2.26
C LEU A 161 5.51 -21.48 -3.31
N ALA A 162 5.47 -21.06 -4.58
CA ALA A 162 6.18 -21.76 -5.64
C ALA A 162 7.69 -21.50 -5.53
N GLU A 163 8.52 -22.39 -6.08
CA GLU A 163 9.99 -22.21 -6.11
C GLU A 163 10.37 -20.90 -6.81
N GLY A 164 9.64 -20.52 -7.86
CA GLY A 164 9.85 -19.27 -8.59
C GLY A 164 9.38 -18.00 -7.87
N ASP A 165 8.73 -18.10 -6.69
CA ASP A 165 8.30 -16.94 -5.90
C ASP A 165 9.48 -16.38 -5.07
N SER A 166 10.59 -16.10 -5.74
CA SER A 166 11.88 -15.74 -5.11
C SER A 166 11.75 -14.54 -4.19
N GLN A 167 10.97 -13.52 -4.56
CA GLN A 167 10.79 -12.34 -3.72
C GLN A 167 10.15 -12.68 -2.37
N ARG A 168 9.12 -13.53 -2.36
CA ARG A 168 8.44 -13.91 -1.11
C ARG A 168 9.26 -14.92 -0.30
N LEU A 169 9.98 -15.82 -0.96
CA LEU A 169 10.90 -16.73 -0.28
C LEU A 169 12.04 -15.96 0.40
N ILE A 170 12.68 -15.02 -0.30
CA ILE A 170 13.71 -14.14 0.26
C ILE A 170 13.15 -13.36 1.44
N ARG A 171 11.94 -12.79 1.30
CA ARG A 171 11.26 -12.08 2.39
C ARG A 171 11.02 -12.98 3.61
N ALA A 172 10.66 -14.25 3.41
CA ALA A 172 10.45 -15.18 4.51
C ALA A 172 11.76 -15.44 5.27
N MET A 173 12.86 -15.68 4.55
CA MET A 173 14.16 -15.95 5.17
C MET A 173 14.77 -14.74 5.86
N GLU A 174 14.73 -13.57 5.23
CA GLU A 174 15.34 -12.37 5.81
C GLU A 174 14.62 -11.96 7.11
N VAL A 175 13.30 -12.15 7.18
CA VAL A 175 12.52 -11.91 8.42
C VAL A 175 12.93 -12.91 9.49
N TYR A 176 13.05 -14.19 9.14
CA TYR A 176 13.50 -15.20 10.07
C TYR A 176 14.92 -14.93 10.59
N TRP A 177 15.89 -14.62 9.72
CA TRP A 177 17.26 -14.34 10.15
C TRP A 177 17.39 -13.09 11.01
N GLN A 178 16.59 -12.05 10.76
CA GLN A 178 16.61 -10.83 11.56
C GLN A 178 15.92 -11.02 12.92
N THR A 179 14.81 -11.76 12.96
CA THR A 179 13.92 -11.77 14.13
C THR A 179 13.92 -13.08 14.92
N ASN A 180 14.56 -14.12 14.37
CA ASN A 180 14.49 -15.51 14.81
C ASN A 180 13.05 -16.04 14.92
N LYS A 181 12.11 -15.44 14.19
CA LYS A 181 10.70 -15.83 14.12
C LYS A 181 10.26 -15.91 12.66
N PRO A 182 9.56 -16.99 12.25
CA PRO A 182 9.19 -17.19 10.85
C PRO A 182 8.18 -16.13 10.37
N LEU A 183 8.06 -15.95 9.06
CA LEU A 183 7.12 -14.99 8.49
C LEU A 183 5.66 -15.37 8.80
N SER A 184 5.36 -16.67 8.79
CA SER A 184 4.04 -17.21 9.18
C SER A 184 3.65 -16.82 10.60
N TYR A 185 4.60 -16.81 11.55
CA TYR A 185 4.35 -16.34 12.92
C TYR A 185 3.84 -14.90 12.91
N TRP A 186 4.46 -13.98 12.18
CA TRP A 186 4.02 -12.59 12.16
C TRP A 186 2.67 -12.41 11.44
N GLN A 187 2.42 -13.22 10.42
CA GLN A 187 1.17 -13.18 9.65
C GLN A 187 -0.03 -13.77 10.40
N SER A 188 0.21 -14.62 11.40
CA SER A 188 -0.86 -15.19 12.24
C SER A 188 -1.40 -14.22 13.29
N HIS A 189 -0.71 -13.11 13.55
CA HIS A 189 -1.14 -12.10 14.52
C HIS A 189 -2.16 -11.14 13.90
N SER A 190 -2.98 -10.55 14.76
CA SER A 190 -3.94 -9.52 14.35
C SER A 190 -3.26 -8.38 13.59
N LEU A 191 -3.86 -8.00 12.47
CA LEU A 191 -3.45 -6.84 11.70
C LEU A 191 -3.72 -5.57 12.51
N THR A 192 -2.87 -4.57 12.33
CA THR A 192 -2.98 -3.29 13.05
C THR A 192 -2.66 -2.13 12.12
N GLY A 193 -3.07 -0.91 12.53
CA GLY A 193 -2.86 0.30 11.72
C GLY A 193 -3.90 0.52 10.62
N ALA A 194 -5.03 -0.20 10.64
CA ALA A 194 -6.16 0.10 9.76
C ALA A 194 -6.62 1.54 9.98
N ILE A 195 -6.98 2.22 8.89
CA ILE A 195 -7.57 3.56 8.96
C ILE A 195 -9.00 3.41 9.50
N SER A 196 -9.35 4.18 10.53
CA SER A 196 -10.68 4.14 11.14
C SER A 196 -11.76 4.61 10.17
N GLY A 197 -12.99 4.11 10.34
CA GLY A 197 -14.16 4.55 9.58
C GLY A 197 -14.70 3.53 8.59
N ASN A 198 -15.81 3.87 7.95
CA ASN A 198 -16.54 3.05 7.01
C ASN A 198 -16.04 3.29 5.57
N PHE A 199 -15.68 2.22 4.88
CA PHE A 199 -15.14 2.25 3.53
C PHE A 199 -16.26 2.00 2.50
N ILE A 200 -16.63 3.04 1.77
CA ILE A 200 -17.65 3.00 0.70
C ILE A 200 -16.93 2.80 -0.63
N HIS A 201 -17.27 1.74 -1.36
CA HIS A 201 -16.74 1.48 -2.70
C HIS A 201 -17.67 2.04 -3.78
N VAL A 202 -17.07 2.62 -4.82
CA VAL A 202 -17.77 3.12 -6.02
C VAL A 202 -17.23 2.44 -7.27
#